data_AF-A0A183FE76-F1
#
_entry.id   AF-A0A183FE76-F1
#
_cell.length_a   1.000
_cell.length_b   1.000
_cell.length_c   1.000
_cell.angle_alpha   90.00
_cell.angle_beta   90.00
_cell.angle_gamma   90.00
#
_symmetry.space_group_name_H-M   'P 1'
#
loop_
_entity.id
_entity.type
_entity.pdbx_description
1 polymer ?
#
loop_
_entity_poly.entity_id
_entity_poly.type
_entity_poly.pdbx_seq_one_letter_code
_entity_poly.pdbx_strand_id
1 'polypeptide(L)'
;MQPKLKLTPRKIGVQGPSIKKRGYMKFAESSKQPDFTKDEIAELKRLSVMLPPRAGKEQDPAQLVLNAANYIQQLVATVRARVHNGTLPIGKYSKLFPHKIDYPPSFRRESRKKRRSIEKQR
;
A
#
# COMPACT_ATOMS: atom_id res chain seq x y z
N MET A 1 64.19 38.48 32.48
CA MET A 1 64.40 37.02 32.33
C MET A 1 63.05 36.31 32.34
N GLN A 2 62.96 35.19 31.63
CA GLN A 2 61.83 34.28 31.30
C GLN A 2 60.76 34.02 32.40
N PRO A 3 59.55 33.45 32.09
CA PRO A 3 59.29 32.49 31.01
C PRO A 3 57.99 32.60 30.19
N LYS A 4 58.03 31.94 29.02
CA LYS A 4 56.93 31.71 28.08
C LYS A 4 56.07 30.53 28.59
N LEU A 5 54.79 30.76 28.84
CA LEU A 5 53.82 29.69 29.15
C LEU A 5 53.23 29.13 27.85
N LYS A 6 53.60 27.89 27.51
CA LYS A 6 53.02 27.13 26.39
C LYS A 6 51.67 26.57 26.84
N LEU A 7 50.57 27.08 26.28
CA LEU A 7 49.24 26.48 26.44
C LEU A 7 49.17 25.22 25.58
N THR A 8 49.25 24.04 26.19
CA THR A 8 48.92 22.79 25.51
C THR A 8 47.44 22.45 25.76
N PRO A 9 46.67 22.03 24.74
CA PRO A 9 45.31 21.59 24.94
C PRO A 9 45.30 20.27 25.72
N ARG A 10 44.67 20.27 26.91
CA ARG A 10 44.43 19.06 27.69
C ARG A 10 43.34 18.24 26.99
N LYS A 11 43.66 16.99 26.64
CA LYS A 11 42.66 16.02 26.16
C LYS A 11 41.59 15.83 27.24
N ILE A 12 40.37 16.32 26.98
CA ILE A 12 39.20 16.00 27.78
C ILE A 12 38.85 14.55 27.48
N GLY A 13 39.30 13.63 28.34
CA GLY A 13 38.83 12.25 28.33
C GLY A 13 37.38 12.25 28.80
N VAL A 14 36.43 12.32 27.87
CA VAL A 14 35.02 12.10 28.17
C VAL A 14 34.84 10.61 28.41
N GLN A 15 35.04 10.19 29.66
CA GLN A 15 34.69 8.86 30.13
C GLN A 15 33.16 8.78 30.20
N GLY A 16 32.54 8.47 29.06
CA GLY A 16 31.10 8.25 28.99
C GLY A 16 30.68 7.04 29.85
N PRO A 17 29.46 7.03 30.39
CA PRO A 17 29.00 5.95 31.26
C PRO A 17 29.06 4.61 30.53
N SER A 18 29.77 3.65 31.15
CA SER A 18 29.89 2.28 30.67
C SER A 18 28.51 1.62 30.64
N ILE A 19 27.91 1.52 29.45
CA ILE A 19 26.70 0.72 29.24
C ILE A 19 27.14 -0.74 29.37
N LYS A 20 27.05 -1.26 30.60
CA LYS A 20 27.12 -2.71 30.84
C LYS A 20 26.06 -3.34 29.94
N LYS A 21 26.50 -4.15 28.96
CA LYS A 21 25.65 -5.05 28.16
C LYS A 21 24.85 -5.91 29.13
N ARG A 22 23.68 -5.41 29.53
CA ARG A 22 22.62 -6.19 30.15
C ARG A 22 22.30 -7.25 29.10
N GLY A 23 22.48 -8.51 29.50
CA GLY A 23 22.49 -9.66 28.62
C GLY A 23 21.37 -9.59 27.61
N TYR A 24 21.69 -10.02 26.38
CA TYR A 24 20.77 -10.31 25.30
C TYR A 24 19.38 -10.56 25.87
N MET A 25 18.52 -9.53 25.86
CA MET A 25 17.10 -9.79 25.86
C MET A 25 16.93 -10.54 24.56
N LYS A 26 16.95 -11.87 24.64
CA LYS A 26 16.32 -12.72 23.66
C LYS A 26 14.92 -12.14 23.59
N PHE A 27 14.69 -11.28 22.61
CA PHE A 27 13.38 -11.20 22.00
C PHE A 27 13.06 -12.65 21.75
N ALA A 28 12.18 -13.21 22.57
CA ALA A 28 11.59 -14.48 22.26
C ALA A 28 10.95 -14.22 20.90
N GLU A 29 11.65 -14.62 19.84
CA GLU A 29 11.05 -14.90 18.56
C GLU A 29 10.02 -15.97 18.89
N SER A 30 8.84 -15.54 19.30
CA SER A 30 7.66 -16.37 19.33
C SER A 30 7.34 -16.60 17.87
N SER A 31 8.11 -17.48 17.23
CA SER A 31 7.80 -18.21 16.01
C SER A 31 6.64 -19.18 16.24
N LYS A 32 5.70 -18.81 17.12
CA LYS A 32 4.39 -19.42 17.17
C LYS A 32 3.69 -18.87 15.94
N GLN A 33 3.75 -19.65 14.86
CA GLN A 33 2.78 -19.52 13.78
C GLN A 33 1.41 -19.35 14.45
N PRO A 34 0.63 -18.30 14.12
CA PRO A 34 -0.69 -18.15 14.68
C PRO A 34 -1.48 -19.42 14.36
N ASP A 35 -1.99 -20.06 15.41
CA ASP A 35 -2.82 -21.25 15.28
C ASP A 35 -4.17 -20.81 14.68
N PHE A 36 -4.27 -20.84 13.36
CA PHE A 36 -5.52 -20.56 12.66
C PHE A 36 -6.52 -21.70 12.87
N THR A 37 -7.77 -21.33 13.09
CA THR A 37 -8.90 -22.26 13.08
C THR A 37 -9.07 -22.87 11.68
N LYS A 38 -9.76 -24.01 11.61
CA LYS A 38 -10.05 -24.69 10.34
C LYS A 38 -10.81 -23.77 9.36
N ASP A 39 -11.71 -22.95 9.90
CA ASP A 39 -12.52 -22.01 9.13
C ASP A 39 -11.66 -20.87 8.57
N GLU A 40 -10.75 -20.30 9.38
CA GLU A 40 -9.82 -19.27 8.91
C GLU A 40 -8.89 -19.79 7.81
N ILE A 41 -8.40 -21.02 7.92
CA ILE A 41 -7.58 -21.65 6.87
C ILE A 41 -8.40 -21.83 5.59
N ALA A 42 -9.67 -22.24 5.70
CA ALA A 42 -10.55 -22.36 4.55
C ALA A 42 -10.81 -21.01 3.88
N GLU A 43 -11.00 -19.96 4.66
CA GLU A 43 -11.17 -18.59 4.15
C GLU A 43 -9.90 -18.05 3.50
N LEU A 44 -8.70 -18.28 4.07
CA LEU A 44 -7.43 -17.92 3.44
C LEU A 44 -7.25 -18.61 2.08
N LYS A 45 -7.65 -19.88 1.96
CA LYS A 45 -7.64 -20.60 0.68
C LYS A 45 -8.64 -20.02 -0.33
N ARG A 46 -9.83 -19.61 0.12
CA ARG A 46 -10.80 -18.93 -0.77
C ARG A 46 -10.27 -17.58 -1.23
N LEU A 47 -9.65 -16.84 -0.31
CA LEU A 47 -9.07 -15.54 -0.57
C LEU A 47 -7.94 -15.62 -1.60
N SER A 48 -7.07 -16.64 -1.53
CA SER A 48 -6.00 -16.81 -2.53
C SER A 48 -6.51 -17.01 -3.97
N VAL A 49 -7.66 -17.67 -4.14
CA VAL A 49 -8.31 -17.88 -5.45
C VAL A 49 -8.93 -16.59 -6.00
N MET A 50 -9.38 -15.69 -5.13
CA MET A 50 -9.97 -14.40 -5.53
C MET A 50 -8.93 -13.35 -5.92
N LEU A 51 -7.67 -13.53 -5.50
CA LEU A 51 -6.58 -12.62 -5.83
C LEU A 51 -6.01 -12.87 -7.22
N PRO A 52 -5.41 -11.85 -7.85
CA PRO A 52 -4.65 -12.04 -9.07
C PRO A 52 -3.58 -13.12 -8.89
N PRO A 53 -3.24 -13.90 -9.95
CA PRO A 53 -2.33 -15.06 -9.84
C PRO A 53 -0.95 -14.78 -9.24
N ARG A 54 -0.49 -13.51 -9.28
CA ARG A 54 0.75 -13.07 -8.64
C ARG A 54 0.61 -12.89 -7.13
N ALA A 55 -0.53 -12.38 -6.68
CA ALA A 55 -0.82 -12.06 -5.28
C ALA A 55 -1.38 -13.26 -4.49
N GLY A 56 -2.03 -14.20 -5.18
CA GLY A 56 -2.62 -15.40 -4.55
C GLY A 56 -1.66 -16.57 -4.32
N LYS A 57 -0.40 -16.49 -4.78
CA LYS A 57 0.61 -17.54 -4.56
C LYS A 57 1.35 -17.40 -3.23
N GLU A 58 1.07 -16.34 -2.48
CA GLU A 58 1.77 -16.04 -1.25
C GLU A 58 1.42 -17.05 -0.15
N GLN A 59 2.45 -17.61 0.49
CA GLN A 59 2.28 -18.62 1.55
C GLN A 59 2.07 -17.96 2.92
N ASP A 60 2.56 -16.74 3.11
CA ASP A 60 2.37 -16.00 4.35
C ASP A 60 0.94 -15.44 4.43
N PRO A 61 0.12 -15.85 5.43
CA PRO A 61 -1.24 -15.38 5.58
C PRO A 61 -1.33 -13.87 5.80
N ALA A 62 -0.36 -13.25 6.48
CA ALA A 62 -0.36 -11.81 6.71
C ALA A 62 -0.19 -11.05 5.40
N GLN A 63 0.79 -11.46 4.59
CA GLN A 63 1.02 -10.88 3.27
C GLN A 63 -0.14 -11.15 2.32
N LEU A 64 -0.78 -12.33 2.40
CA LEU A 64 -1.97 -12.65 1.60
C LEU A 64 -3.13 -11.69 1.90
N VAL A 65 -3.41 -11.42 3.18
CA VAL A 65 -4.45 -10.46 3.60
C VAL A 65 -4.10 -9.03 3.19
N LEU A 66 -2.83 -8.64 3.32
CA LEU A 66 -2.35 -7.33 2.87
C LEU A 66 -2.53 -7.17 1.35
N ASN A 67 -2.18 -8.20 0.57
CA ASN A 67 -2.37 -8.23 -0.87
C ASN A 67 -3.85 -8.10 -1.25
N ALA A 68 -4.75 -8.74 -0.49
CA ALA A 68 -6.18 -8.59 -0.69
C ALA A 68 -6.68 -7.17 -0.43
N ALA A 69 -6.24 -6.55 0.67
CA ALA A 69 -6.60 -5.16 0.98
C ALA A 69 -6.17 -4.21 -0.16
N ASN A 70 -4.95 -4.37 -0.67
CA ASN A 70 -4.44 -3.58 -1.80
C ASN A 70 -5.25 -3.81 -3.08
N TYR A 71 -5.61 -5.05 -3.36
CA TYR A 71 -6.40 -5.38 -4.56
C TYR A 71 -7.81 -4.77 -4.50
N ILE A 72 -8.46 -4.81 -3.33
CA ILE A 72 -9.76 -4.16 -3.12
C ILE A 72 -9.66 -2.65 -3.43
N GLN A 73 -8.62 -1.97 -2.94
CA GLN A 73 -8.42 -0.55 -3.22
C GLN A 73 -8.26 -0.27 -4.72
N GLN A 74 -7.51 -1.09 -5.45
CA GLN A 74 -7.34 -0.97 -6.90
C GLN A 74 -8.67 -1.17 -7.65
N LEU A 75 -9.48 -2.14 -7.23
CA LEU A 75 -10.81 -2.35 -7.80
C LEU A 75 -11.72 -1.15 -7.56
N VAL A 76 -11.76 -0.64 -6.33
CA VAL A 76 -12.53 0.57 -5.96
C VAL A 76 -12.10 1.76 -6.82
N ALA A 77 -10.80 2.01 -6.97
CA ALA A 77 -10.27 3.08 -7.80
C ALA A 77 -10.65 2.91 -9.28
N THR A 78 -10.57 1.68 -9.80
CA THR A 78 -10.93 1.37 -11.18
C THR A 78 -12.43 1.59 -11.44
N VAL A 79 -13.29 1.12 -10.53
CA VAL A 79 -14.73 1.32 -10.65
C VAL A 79 -15.06 2.81 -10.59
N ARG A 80 -14.46 3.57 -9.65
CA ARG A 80 -14.63 5.03 -9.59
C ARG A 80 -14.24 5.71 -10.91
N ALA A 81 -13.07 5.37 -11.45
CA ALA A 81 -12.61 5.93 -12.72
C ALA A 81 -13.56 5.58 -13.88
N ARG A 82 -14.05 4.34 -13.96
CA ARG A 82 -14.99 3.91 -15.01
C ARG A 82 -16.35 4.57 -14.91
N VAL A 83 -16.85 4.77 -13.69
CA VAL A 83 -18.08 5.51 -13.40
C VAL A 83 -17.93 6.97 -13.81
N HIS A 84 -16.83 7.61 -13.39
CA HIS A 84 -16.51 8.98 -13.79
C HIS A 84 -16.39 9.14 -15.31
N ASN A 85 -15.74 8.18 -15.99
CA ASN A 85 -15.58 8.17 -17.44
C ASN A 85 -16.85 7.74 -18.20
N GLY A 86 -17.95 7.46 -17.51
CA GLY A 86 -19.23 7.08 -18.12
C GLY A 86 -19.25 5.71 -18.80
N THR A 87 -18.22 4.88 -18.56
CA THR A 87 -18.15 3.50 -19.08
C THR A 87 -18.85 2.49 -18.18
N LEU A 88 -19.27 2.93 -16.98
CA LEU A 88 -20.05 2.13 -16.03
C LEU A 88 -21.24 2.95 -15.47
N PRO A 89 -22.48 2.40 -15.45
CA PRO A 89 -23.66 3.16 -15.05
C PRO A 89 -23.74 3.40 -13.53
N ILE A 90 -23.79 4.67 -13.10
CA ILE A 90 -23.75 5.12 -11.69
C ILE A 90 -24.79 4.42 -10.79
N GLY A 91 -26.02 4.20 -11.29
CA GLY A 91 -27.17 3.78 -10.48
C GLY A 91 -27.05 2.42 -9.77
N LYS A 92 -26.12 1.56 -10.19
CA LYS A 92 -25.92 0.23 -9.57
C LYS A 92 -24.81 0.20 -8.50
N TYR A 93 -23.98 1.24 -8.43
CA TYR A 93 -22.72 1.20 -7.64
C TYR A 93 -22.66 2.25 -6.53
N SER A 94 -23.72 3.03 -6.31
CA SER A 94 -23.79 4.03 -5.24
C SER A 94 -23.55 3.41 -3.84
N LYS A 95 -23.99 2.16 -3.62
CA LYS A 95 -23.76 1.42 -2.37
C LYS A 95 -22.29 1.04 -2.12
N LEU A 96 -21.46 1.00 -3.16
CA LEU A 96 -20.04 0.66 -3.05
C LEU A 96 -19.18 1.86 -2.63
N PHE A 97 -19.74 3.07 -2.62
CA PHE A 97 -19.02 4.30 -2.34
C PHE A 97 -19.73 5.08 -1.23
N PRO A 98 -19.32 4.93 0.04
CA PRO A 98 -19.98 5.56 1.18
C PRO A 98 -19.82 7.10 1.23
N HIS A 99 -18.88 7.66 0.45
CA HIS A 99 -18.70 9.11 0.35
C HIS A 99 -19.42 9.66 -0.88
N LYS A 100 -20.18 10.75 -0.68
CA LYS A 100 -20.85 11.47 -1.76
C LYS A 100 -19.80 11.90 -2.78
N ILE A 101 -19.93 11.37 -4.00
CA ILE A 101 -19.10 11.78 -5.12
C ILE A 101 -19.79 13.01 -5.71
N ASP A 102 -19.17 14.18 -5.57
CA ASP A 102 -19.58 15.39 -6.28
C ASP A 102 -19.23 15.21 -7.75
N TYR A 103 -20.22 14.80 -8.55
CA TYR A 103 -20.04 14.67 -9.99
C TYR A 103 -20.26 16.02 -10.67
N PRO A 104 -19.33 16.50 -11.51
CA PRO A 104 -19.58 17.67 -12.35
C PRO A 104 -20.70 17.38 -13.38
N PRO A 105 -21.44 18.40 -13.86
CA PRO A 105 -22.69 18.23 -14.61
C PRO A 105 -22.54 17.70 -16.05
N SER A 106 -21.36 17.19 -16.44
CA SER A 106 -21.01 16.91 -17.84
C SER A 106 -21.46 15.53 -18.37
N PHE A 107 -22.34 14.81 -17.66
CA PHE A 107 -22.94 13.55 -18.13
C PHE A 107 -23.99 13.72 -19.27
N ARG A 108 -23.96 14.82 -20.03
CA ARG A 108 -24.60 14.85 -21.34
C ARG A 108 -23.70 14.10 -22.32
N ARG A 109 -24.11 12.88 -22.65
CA ARG A 109 -23.59 12.06 -23.75
C ARG A 109 -23.38 12.91 -25.00
N GLU A 110 -22.14 13.21 -25.31
CA GLU A 110 -21.76 13.65 -26.65
C GLU A 110 -21.11 12.47 -27.34
N SER A 111 -21.91 11.72 -28.10
CA SER A 111 -21.44 10.67 -28.99
C SER A 111 -20.51 11.30 -30.03
N ARG A 112 -19.21 11.33 -29.76
CA ARG A 112 -18.20 11.72 -30.75
C ARG A 112 -18.17 10.68 -31.86
N LYS A 113 -19.05 10.85 -32.86
CA LYS A 113 -18.95 10.19 -34.16
C LYS A 113 -17.63 10.66 -34.79
N LYS A 114 -16.61 9.80 -34.79
CA LYS A 114 -15.38 10.02 -35.56
C LYS A 114 -15.75 10.13 -37.05
N ARG A 115 -15.76 11.35 -37.59
CA ARG A 115 -15.81 11.59 -39.04
C ARG A 115 -14.48 11.07 -39.62
N ARG A 116 -14.52 10.00 -40.41
CA ARG A 116 -13.40 9.67 -41.30
C ARG A 116 -13.44 10.69 -42.43
N SER A 117 -12.52 11.65 -42.40
CA SER A 117 -12.29 12.56 -43.52
C SER A 117 -11.58 11.78 -44.63
N ILE A 118 -12.25 11.69 -45.77
CA ILE A 118 -11.70 11.25 -47.04
C ILE A 118 -10.98 12.43 -47.68
N GLU A 119 -9.68 12.33 -47.93
CA GLU A 119 -9.03 13.26 -48.87
C GLU A 119 -8.09 12.48 -49.79
N LYS A 120 -8.55 12.36 -51.04
CA LYS A 120 -7.76 11.92 -52.20
C LYS A 120 -6.77 13.03 -52.53
N GLN A 121 -5.49 12.70 -52.67
CA GLN A 121 -4.60 13.48 -53.53
C GLN A 121 -4.30 12.67 -54.80
N ARG A 122 -4.48 13.36 -55.93
CA ARG A 122 -4.18 12.90 -57.29
C ARG A 122 -2.69 12.90 -57.53
#